data_AF-A0A3B0FD37-F1
#
_entry.id   AF-A0A3B0FD37-F1
#
_cell.length_a   1.000
_cell.length_b   1.000
_cell.length_c   1.000
_cell.angle_alpha   90.00
_cell.angle_beta   90.00
_cell.angle_gamma   90.00
#
_symmetry.space_group_name_H-M   'P 1'
#
loop_
_entity.id
_entity.type
_entity.pdbx_description
1 polymer ?
#
loop_
_entity_poly.entity_id
_entity_poly.type
_entity_poly.pdbx_seq_one_letter_code
_entity_poly.pdbx_strand_id
1 'polypeptide(L)'
;MDPELFLAFVLVAAALACTPGVDWAYSIAAGLRQSSFVPAVAGLCGGYVLHTVLLVAGLAALLTGLPGVLAWITLAGAAYLMWLGIGTLRSWRQASFSARPGGGGTGRIRTFLQGMGTSGINPKGLLFYVALVPQFVSTDASLPVPVQSGLLGLTFVLLAGLVYTAVAILARTLLQSRPGAARLVTLTSGVVMVVLGAALLAEQLLPLLTTA
;
A
#
# COMPACT_ATOMS: atom_id res chain seq x y z
N MET A 1 -4.35 23.49 -6.46
CA MET A 1 -4.61 22.12 -6.88
C MET A 1 -6.05 22.04 -7.35
N ASP A 2 -6.32 21.31 -8.42
CA ASP A 2 -7.67 21.03 -8.89
C ASP A 2 -8.44 20.18 -7.85
N PRO A 3 -9.59 20.67 -7.32
CA PRO A 3 -10.39 19.93 -6.35
C PRO A 3 -10.92 18.58 -6.88
N GLU A 4 -11.22 18.47 -8.17
CA GLU A 4 -11.78 17.25 -8.76
C GLU A 4 -10.70 16.16 -8.83
N LEU A 5 -9.49 16.50 -9.27
CA LEU A 5 -8.34 15.59 -9.25
C LEU A 5 -7.97 15.18 -7.82
N PHE A 6 -8.07 16.08 -6.84
CA PHE A 6 -7.83 15.75 -5.44
C PHE A 6 -8.85 14.75 -4.91
N LEU A 7 -10.13 14.98 -5.19
CA LEU A 7 -11.19 14.07 -4.75
C LEU A 7 -11.05 12.70 -5.43
N ALA A 8 -10.77 12.66 -6.73
CA ALA A 8 -10.51 11.43 -7.45
C ALA A 8 -9.32 10.66 -6.84
N PHE A 9 -8.23 11.36 -6.50
CA PHE A 9 -7.10 10.77 -5.80
C PHE A 9 -7.52 10.17 -4.46
N VAL A 10 -8.25 10.91 -3.62
CA VAL A 10 -8.68 10.44 -2.29
C VAL A 10 -9.49 9.15 -2.41
N LEU A 11 -10.38 9.04 -3.40
CA LEU A 11 -11.17 7.83 -3.64
C LEU A 11 -10.28 6.64 -4.01
N VAL A 12 -9.35 6.82 -4.95
CA VAL A 12 -8.44 5.73 -5.37
C VAL A 12 -7.47 5.35 -4.26
N ALA A 13 -6.91 6.35 -3.56
CA ALA A 13 -6.03 6.19 -2.41
C ALA A 13 -6.73 5.42 -1.27
N ALA A 14 -7.98 5.75 -0.97
CA ALA A 14 -8.78 5.04 0.03
C ALA A 14 -9.08 3.60 -0.40
N ALA A 15 -9.48 3.37 -1.64
CA ALA A 15 -9.69 2.02 -2.18
C ALA A 15 -8.42 1.17 -2.10
N LEU A 16 -7.26 1.74 -2.44
CA LEU A 16 -5.97 1.08 -2.32
C LEU A 16 -5.57 0.83 -0.87
N ALA A 17 -5.73 1.80 0.04
CA ALA A 17 -5.46 1.60 1.46
C ALA A 17 -6.33 0.49 2.05
N CYS A 18 -7.59 0.38 1.60
CA CYS A 18 -8.54 -0.66 1.96
C CYS A 18 -8.24 -2.02 1.30
N THR A 19 -7.43 -2.06 0.24
CA THR A 19 -7.04 -3.31 -0.41
C THR A 19 -6.03 -4.05 0.47
N PRO A 20 -6.35 -5.24 0.97
CA PRO A 20 -5.44 -5.88 1.91
C PRO A 20 -4.18 -6.39 1.20
N GLY A 21 -3.08 -6.42 1.95
CA GLY A 21 -1.77 -6.86 1.48
C GLY A 21 -0.80 -7.06 2.65
N VAL A 22 0.50 -6.90 2.41
CA VAL A 22 1.55 -7.11 3.42
C VAL A 22 1.37 -6.18 4.63
N ASP A 23 1.02 -4.91 4.40
CA ASP A 23 0.78 -3.92 5.46
C ASP A 23 -0.41 -4.27 6.35
N TRP A 24 -1.48 -4.81 5.75
CA TRP A 24 -2.63 -5.33 6.51
C TRP A 24 -2.22 -6.53 7.34
N ALA A 25 -1.48 -7.48 6.76
CA ALA A 25 -1.00 -8.65 7.48
C ALA A 25 -0.13 -8.25 8.68
N TYR A 26 0.76 -7.26 8.50
CA TYR A 26 1.58 -6.72 9.58
C TYR A 26 0.73 -6.02 10.65
N SER A 27 -0.26 -5.21 10.25
CA SER A 27 -1.19 -4.53 11.16
C SER A 27 -2.05 -5.51 11.97
N ILE A 28 -2.56 -6.56 11.33
CA ILE A 28 -3.31 -7.65 11.99
C ILE A 28 -2.41 -8.35 13.01
N ALA A 29 -1.19 -8.73 12.61
CA ALA A 29 -0.24 -9.40 13.50
C ALA A 29 0.13 -8.52 14.71
N ALA A 30 0.33 -7.22 14.50
CA ALA A 30 0.59 -6.26 15.57
C ALA A 30 -0.61 -6.11 16.52
N GLY A 31 -1.82 -6.00 15.96
CA GLY A 31 -3.08 -5.93 16.71
C GLY A 31 -3.28 -7.12 17.64
N LEU A 32 -2.93 -8.33 17.18
CA LEU A 32 -3.10 -9.59 17.91
C LEU A 32 -1.98 -9.90 18.91
N ARG A 33 -0.72 -9.56 18.60
CA ARG A 33 0.46 -10.08 19.34
C ARG A 33 1.10 -9.09 20.30
N GLN A 34 0.92 -7.79 20.09
CA GLN A 34 1.66 -6.76 20.84
C GLN A 34 0.79 -6.11 21.92
N SER A 35 1.40 -5.64 23.01
CA SER A 35 0.68 -4.81 24.00
C SER A 35 0.19 -3.51 23.39
N SER A 36 0.91 -2.97 22.39
CA SER A 36 0.51 -1.81 21.60
C SER A 36 0.86 -2.02 20.13
N PHE A 37 -0.14 -1.83 19.24
CA PHE A 37 0.05 -1.85 17.78
C PHE A 37 0.52 -0.51 17.22
N VAL A 38 0.53 0.56 18.04
CA VAL A 38 0.84 1.93 17.60
C VAL A 38 2.23 2.03 16.96
N PRO A 39 3.32 1.45 17.52
CA PRO A 39 4.63 1.51 16.88
C PRO A 39 4.65 0.81 15.52
N ALA A 40 3.86 -0.25 15.35
CA ALA A 40 3.79 -0.98 14.08
C ALA A 40 3.14 -0.13 12.99
N VAL A 41 1.99 0.46 13.29
CA VAL A 41 1.26 1.34 12.34
C VAL A 41 2.06 2.61 12.05
N ALA A 42 2.65 3.24 13.07
CA ALA A 42 3.54 4.39 12.89
C ALA A 42 4.74 4.04 12.00
N GLY A 43 5.29 2.83 12.15
CA GLY A 43 6.32 2.29 11.27
C GLY A 43 5.85 2.22 9.82
N LEU A 44 4.71 1.57 9.56
CA LEU A 44 4.12 1.48 8.21
C LEU A 44 3.95 2.87 7.58
N CYS A 45 3.38 3.82 8.32
CA CYS A 45 3.26 5.22 7.89
C CYS A 45 4.62 5.86 7.58
N GLY A 46 5.64 5.58 8.40
CA GLY A 46 7.01 6.04 8.15
C GLY A 46 7.59 5.55 6.82
N GLY A 47 7.24 4.33 6.39
CA GLY A 47 7.60 3.82 5.06
C GLY A 47 6.98 4.64 3.93
N TYR A 48 5.72 5.06 4.07
CA TYR A 48 5.03 5.91 3.09
C TYR A 48 5.45 7.38 3.13
N VAL A 49 5.84 7.89 4.29
CA VAL A 49 6.51 9.19 4.38
C VAL A 49 7.82 9.16 3.58
N LEU A 50 8.60 8.08 3.66
CA LEU A 50 9.80 7.93 2.84
C LEU A 50 9.46 7.92 1.35
N HIS A 51 8.43 7.19 0.91
CA HIS A 51 7.97 7.24 -0.49
C HIS A 51 7.54 8.65 -0.90
N THR A 52 6.85 9.38 -0.02
CA THR A 52 6.44 10.77 -0.27
C THR A 52 7.65 11.68 -0.44
N VAL A 53 8.66 11.55 0.42
CA VAL A 53 9.91 12.32 0.30
C VAL A 53 10.61 12.01 -1.01
N LEU A 54 10.72 10.73 -1.39
CA LEU A 54 11.35 10.32 -2.66
C LEU A 54 10.58 10.87 -3.89
N LEU A 55 9.24 10.84 -3.83
CA LEU A 55 8.37 11.39 -4.86
C LEU A 55 8.61 12.90 -5.05
N VAL A 56 8.65 13.65 -3.94
CA VAL A 56 8.88 15.10 -3.93
C VAL A 56 10.31 15.46 -4.35
N ALA A 57 11.31 14.70 -3.91
CA ALA A 57 12.73 15.02 -4.06
C ALA A 57 13.30 14.79 -5.47
N GLY A 58 12.68 13.96 -6.31
CA GLY A 58 13.29 13.66 -7.61
C GLY A 58 12.45 12.87 -8.60
N LEU A 59 11.30 12.32 -8.21
CA LEU A 59 10.45 11.60 -9.16
C LEU A 59 9.79 12.56 -10.17
N ALA A 60 9.48 13.79 -9.77
CA ALA A 60 9.01 14.85 -10.66
C ALA A 60 10.01 15.22 -11.78
N ALA A 61 11.32 15.14 -11.49
CA ALA A 61 12.39 15.40 -12.46
C ALA A 61 12.70 14.17 -13.34
N LEU A 62 12.50 12.95 -12.83
CA LEU A 62 12.69 11.70 -13.57
C LEU A 62 11.54 11.40 -14.55
N LEU A 63 10.29 11.66 -14.15
CA LEU A 63 9.09 11.41 -14.97
C LEU A 63 8.98 12.34 -16.20
N THR A 64 9.54 13.54 -16.12
CA THR A 64 9.57 14.52 -17.23
C THR A 64 10.71 14.26 -18.21
N GLY A 65 11.74 13.51 -17.83
CA GLY A 65 12.92 13.25 -18.65
C GLY A 65 12.86 11.98 -19.50
N LEU A 66 11.94 11.05 -19.23
CA LEU A 66 11.90 9.72 -19.87
C LEU A 66 10.50 9.37 -20.40
N PRO A 67 10.27 9.46 -21.73
CA PRO A 67 9.03 9.01 -22.36
C PRO A 67 8.72 7.55 -22.01
N GLY A 68 7.49 7.26 -21.59
CA GLY A 68 7.03 5.89 -21.31
C GLY A 68 7.43 5.31 -19.95
N VAL A 69 8.16 6.06 -19.10
CA VAL A 69 8.56 5.54 -17.77
C VAL A 69 7.35 5.19 -16.90
N LEU A 70 6.28 5.99 -16.98
CA LEU A 70 5.02 5.75 -16.27
C LEU A 70 4.34 4.44 -16.69
N ALA A 71 4.38 4.12 -18.00
CA ALA A 71 3.82 2.88 -18.53
C ALA A 71 4.61 1.65 -18.04
N TRP A 72 5.95 1.73 -18.06
CA TRP A 72 6.82 0.67 -17.53
C TRP A 72 6.62 0.42 -16.04
N ILE A 73 6.47 1.48 -15.25
CA ILE A 73 6.19 1.38 -13.81
C ILE A 73 4.81 0.75 -13.60
N THR A 74 3.80 1.17 -14.38
CA THR A 74 2.44 0.58 -14.31
C THR A 74 2.47 -0.91 -14.61
N LEU A 75 3.21 -1.32 -15.65
CA LEU A 75 3.35 -2.73 -16.05
C LEU A 75 4.09 -3.56 -15.00
N ALA A 76 5.21 -3.05 -14.49
CA ALA A 76 5.94 -3.65 -13.37
C ALA A 76 5.03 -3.79 -12.15
N GLY A 77 4.12 -2.83 -11.97
CA GLY A 77 3.22 -2.83 -10.84
C GLY A 77 2.07 -3.81 -10.92
N ALA A 78 1.47 -3.92 -12.10
CA ALA A 78 0.50 -4.93 -12.42
C ALA A 78 1.07 -6.35 -12.18
N ALA A 79 2.27 -6.62 -12.71
CA ALA A 79 2.95 -7.91 -12.55
C ALA A 79 3.25 -8.23 -11.07
N TYR A 80 3.67 -7.22 -10.31
CA TYR A 80 3.96 -7.40 -8.90
C TYR A 80 2.71 -7.61 -8.03
N LEU A 81 1.62 -6.88 -8.28
CA LEU A 81 0.32 -7.10 -7.62
C LEU A 81 -0.17 -8.54 -7.85
N MET A 82 -0.03 -9.04 -9.08
CA MET A 82 -0.33 -10.44 -9.39
C MET A 82 0.57 -11.41 -8.62
N TRP A 83 1.88 -11.16 -8.55
CA TRP A 83 2.82 -11.99 -7.79
C TRP A 83 2.49 -12.04 -6.29
N LEU A 84 2.21 -10.89 -5.67
CA LEU A 84 1.77 -10.85 -4.27
C LEU A 84 0.42 -11.53 -4.06
N GLY A 85 -0.56 -11.24 -4.92
CA GLY A 85 -1.88 -11.87 -4.86
C GLY A 85 -1.77 -13.39 -4.90
N ILE A 86 -0.96 -13.92 -5.81
CA ILE A 86 -0.65 -15.36 -5.91
C ILE A 86 0.05 -15.88 -4.64
N GLY A 87 1.02 -15.14 -4.08
CA GLY A 87 1.70 -15.51 -2.83
C GLY A 87 0.77 -15.56 -1.62
N THR A 88 -0.15 -14.60 -1.51
CA THR A 88 -1.19 -14.55 -0.48
C THR A 88 -2.19 -15.70 -0.66
N LEU A 89 -2.59 -16.01 -1.90
CA LEU A 89 -3.43 -17.17 -2.25
C LEU A 89 -2.74 -18.51 -2.03
N ARG A 90 -1.41 -18.57 -1.92
CA ARG A 90 -0.67 -19.80 -1.58
C ARG A 90 -0.52 -20.01 -0.07
N SER A 91 -0.42 -18.92 0.70
CA SER A 91 -0.15 -18.96 2.15
C SER A 91 -1.41 -18.86 3.03
N TRP A 92 -2.59 -18.62 2.46
CA TRP A 92 -3.84 -18.45 3.22
C TRP A 92 -4.18 -19.61 4.16
N ARG A 93 -3.79 -20.86 3.83
CA ARG A 93 -4.02 -22.04 4.68
C ARG A 93 -3.09 -22.09 5.90
N GLN A 94 -1.92 -21.48 5.79
CA GLN A 94 -0.87 -21.41 6.82
C GLN A 94 -1.01 -20.17 7.70
N ALA A 95 -2.06 -19.36 7.51
CA ALA A 95 -2.53 -18.44 8.52
C ALA A 95 -3.05 -19.26 9.72
N SER A 96 -2.09 -19.77 10.52
CA SER A 96 -2.30 -20.60 11.68
C SER A 96 -1.75 -19.92 12.92
N PHE A 97 -2.61 -19.93 13.94
CA PHE A 97 -2.40 -19.40 15.28
C PHE A 97 -1.38 -20.28 15.98
N SER A 98 -0.19 -19.76 16.22
CA SER A 98 0.69 -20.30 17.24
C SER A 98 1.28 -19.11 17.95
N ALA A 99 0.61 -18.74 19.05
CA ALA A 99 1.24 -17.95 20.09
C ALA A 99 2.50 -18.73 20.50
N ARG A 100 3.68 -18.18 20.21
CA ARG A 100 4.89 -18.55 20.94
C ARG A 100 4.88 -17.70 22.22
N PRO A 101 4.65 -18.28 23.40
CA PRO A 101 4.90 -17.58 24.65
C PRO A 101 6.41 -17.56 24.86
N GLY A 102 6.97 -16.37 25.14
CA GLY A 102 8.34 -16.21 25.61
C GLY A 102 9.32 -15.69 24.57
N GLY A 103 9.92 -14.53 24.87
CA GLY A 103 11.14 -14.06 24.20
C GLY A 103 11.30 -12.54 24.08
N GLY A 104 11.23 -11.80 25.20
CA GLY A 104 11.65 -10.40 25.31
C GLY A 104 10.76 -9.39 24.60
N GLY A 105 10.26 -8.38 25.32
CA GLY A 105 9.51 -7.29 24.71
C GLY A 105 10.31 -6.69 23.56
N THR A 106 9.86 -6.91 22.32
CA THR A 106 10.47 -6.26 21.17
C THR A 106 10.33 -4.77 21.39
N GLY A 107 11.45 -4.06 21.56
CA GLY A 107 11.42 -2.63 21.86
C GLY A 107 10.57 -1.88 20.84
N ARG A 108 9.81 -0.88 21.29
CA ARG A 108 8.89 -0.10 20.43
C ARG A 108 9.57 0.39 19.14
N ILE A 109 10.86 0.75 19.23
CA ILE A 109 11.71 1.15 18.10
C ILE A 109 11.89 0.01 17.09
N ARG A 110 12.14 -1.21 17.54
CA ARG A 110 12.29 -2.38 16.65
C ARG A 110 11.01 -2.65 15.87
N THR A 111 9.86 -2.62 16.55
CA THR A 111 8.55 -2.77 15.90
C THR A 111 8.31 -1.67 14.86
N PHE A 112 8.67 -0.43 15.20
CA PHE A 112 8.57 0.70 14.27
C PHE A 112 9.44 0.50 13.03
N LEU A 113 10.73 0.18 13.20
CA LEU A 113 11.65 -0.06 12.09
C LEU A 113 11.20 -1.23 11.22
N GLN A 114 10.64 -2.28 11.82
CA GLN A 114 10.05 -3.40 11.07
C GLN A 114 8.83 -2.97 10.24
N GLY A 115 7.94 -2.14 10.80
CA GLY A 115 6.80 -1.58 10.05
C GLY A 115 7.27 -0.68 8.91
N MET A 116 8.24 0.19 9.18
CA MET A 116 8.83 1.08 8.18
C MET A 116 9.48 0.30 7.05
N GLY A 117 10.25 -0.74 7.36
CA GLY A 117 10.80 -1.65 6.36
C GLY A 117 9.72 -2.39 5.58
N THR A 118 8.64 -2.81 6.25
CA THR A 118 7.51 -3.52 5.62
C THR A 118 6.86 -2.66 4.54
N SER A 119 6.38 -1.46 4.86
CA SER A 119 5.74 -0.58 3.87
C SER A 119 6.74 0.06 2.92
N GLY A 120 7.95 0.40 3.38
CA GLY A 120 8.97 1.04 2.57
C GLY A 120 9.46 0.15 1.42
N ILE A 121 9.54 -1.17 1.65
CA ILE A 121 9.91 -2.15 0.61
C ILE A 121 8.66 -2.71 -0.08
N ASN A 122 7.44 -2.46 0.42
CA ASN A 122 6.19 -2.90 -0.18
C ASN A 122 6.02 -2.25 -1.57
N PRO A 123 6.11 -3.04 -2.64
CA PRO A 123 6.03 -2.49 -3.98
C PRO A 123 4.63 -2.06 -4.34
N LYS A 124 3.53 -2.56 -3.72
CA LYS A 124 2.20 -1.93 -3.88
C LYS A 124 2.28 -0.43 -3.54
N GLY A 125 2.97 -0.11 -2.45
CA GLY A 125 3.27 1.26 -2.04
C GLY A 125 4.10 2.01 -3.06
N LEU A 126 5.24 1.42 -3.44
CA LEU A 126 6.16 2.01 -4.41
C LEU A 126 5.45 2.32 -5.75
N LEU A 127 4.66 1.38 -6.25
CA LEU A 127 3.93 1.51 -7.50
C LEU A 127 2.81 2.54 -7.42
N PHE A 128 2.11 2.62 -6.29
CA PHE A 128 1.15 3.68 -6.06
C PHE A 128 1.81 5.06 -6.15
N TYR A 129 2.93 5.25 -5.45
CA TYR A 129 3.66 6.52 -5.46
C TYR A 129 4.28 6.85 -6.83
N VAL A 130 4.72 5.84 -7.58
CA VAL A 130 5.46 6.06 -8.82
C VAL A 130 4.56 6.09 -10.05
N ALA A 131 3.52 5.23 -10.12
CA ALA A 131 2.63 5.14 -11.27
C ALA A 131 1.34 5.94 -11.10
N LEU A 132 0.82 6.05 -9.87
CA LEU A 132 -0.53 6.54 -9.66
C LEU A 132 -0.57 7.98 -9.15
N VAL A 133 0.21 8.32 -8.12
CA VAL A 133 0.24 9.70 -7.58
C VAL A 133 0.52 10.77 -8.65
N PRO A 134 1.47 10.59 -9.58
CA PRO A 134 1.74 11.60 -10.62
C PRO A 134 0.56 11.88 -11.55
N GLN A 135 -0.37 10.94 -11.73
CA GLN A 135 -1.56 11.13 -12.58
C GLN A 135 -2.55 12.15 -12.01
N PHE A 136 -2.44 12.47 -10.72
CA PHE A 136 -3.30 13.44 -10.03
C PHE A 136 -2.62 14.80 -9.84
N VAL A 137 -1.45 15.00 -10.46
CA VAL A 137 -0.72 16.26 -10.45
C VAL A 137 -0.97 16.97 -11.77
N SER A 138 -1.39 18.24 -11.70
CA SER A 138 -1.57 19.09 -12.89
C SER A 138 -0.41 20.06 -13.04
N THR A 139 0.17 20.14 -14.23
CA THR A 139 1.22 21.13 -14.58
C THR A 139 0.66 22.53 -14.76
N ASP A 140 -0.64 22.65 -15.01
CA ASP A 140 -1.32 23.92 -15.30
C ASP A 140 -1.95 24.54 -14.05
N ALA A 141 -1.89 23.84 -12.91
CA ALA A 141 -2.40 24.32 -11.64
C ALA A 141 -1.48 25.37 -11.00
N SER A 142 -2.07 26.24 -10.18
CA SER A 142 -1.37 27.31 -9.45
C SER A 142 -0.35 26.82 -8.41
N LEU A 143 -0.41 25.55 -8.00
CA LEU A 143 0.53 24.98 -7.03
C LEU A 143 1.70 24.29 -7.75
N PRO A 144 2.96 24.45 -7.30
CA PRO A 144 4.08 23.72 -7.87
C PRO A 144 3.92 22.20 -7.75
N VAL A 145 4.40 21.45 -8.75
CA VAL A 145 4.37 19.98 -8.78
C VAL A 145 4.87 19.34 -7.48
N PRO A 146 6.01 19.74 -6.88
CA PRO A 146 6.48 19.14 -5.63
C PRO A 146 5.51 19.34 -4.45
N VAL A 147 4.81 20.47 -4.41
CA VAL A 147 3.81 20.77 -3.38
C VAL A 147 2.58 19.89 -3.56
N GLN A 148 2.09 19.74 -4.80
CA GLN A 148 0.98 18.83 -5.11
C GLN A 148 1.33 17.38 -4.74
N SER A 149 2.50 16.90 -5.18
CA SER A 149 2.99 15.55 -4.86
C SER A 149 3.13 15.29 -3.36
N GLY A 150 3.63 16.27 -2.61
CA GLY A 150 3.73 16.20 -1.16
C GLY A 150 2.36 16.13 -0.48
N LEU A 151 1.41 16.94 -0.92
CA LEU A 151 0.03 16.91 -0.42
C LEU A 151 -0.62 15.54 -0.66
N LEU A 152 -0.57 15.05 -1.89
CA LEU A 152 -1.12 13.74 -2.27
C LEU A 152 -0.48 12.60 -1.45
N GLY A 153 0.86 12.59 -1.36
CA GLY A 153 1.58 11.59 -0.59
C GLY A 153 1.23 11.59 0.90
N LEU A 154 1.15 12.78 1.53
CA LEU A 154 0.77 12.88 2.94
C LEU A 154 -0.70 12.54 3.17
N THR A 155 -1.60 12.86 2.23
CA THR A 155 -2.99 12.43 2.29
C THR A 155 -3.08 10.89 2.30
N PHE A 156 -2.31 10.20 1.47
CA PHE A 156 -2.27 8.73 1.52
C PHE A 156 -1.69 8.20 2.83
N VAL A 157 -0.63 8.80 3.39
CA VAL A 157 -0.08 8.43 4.70
C VAL A 157 -1.16 8.48 5.78
N LEU A 158 -1.98 9.55 5.79
CA LEU A 158 -3.07 9.71 6.76
C LEU A 158 -4.17 8.66 6.58
N LEU A 159 -4.59 8.42 5.33
CA LEU A 159 -5.58 7.39 4.99
C LEU A 159 -5.09 6.00 5.39
N ALA A 160 -3.87 5.64 5.02
CA ALA A 160 -3.24 4.37 5.37
C ALA A 160 -3.13 4.21 6.90
N GLY A 161 -2.72 5.26 7.61
CA GLY A 161 -2.68 5.27 9.07
C GLY A 161 -4.04 4.99 9.71
N LEU A 162 -5.11 5.62 9.20
CA LEU A 162 -6.48 5.39 9.66
C LEU A 162 -6.92 3.95 9.39
N VAL A 163 -6.77 3.47 8.15
CA VAL A 163 -7.18 2.11 7.76
C VAL A 163 -6.40 1.05 8.54
N TYR A 164 -5.09 1.18 8.65
CA TYR A 164 -4.24 0.18 9.32
C TYR A 164 -4.44 0.17 10.83
N THR A 165 -4.72 1.33 11.42
CA THR A 165 -5.19 1.42 12.82
C THR A 165 -6.52 0.69 12.99
N ALA A 166 -7.50 0.96 12.12
CA ALA A 166 -8.79 0.28 12.18
C ALA A 166 -8.63 -1.24 12.02
N VAL A 167 -7.80 -1.70 11.07
CA VAL A 167 -7.48 -3.12 10.86
C VAL A 167 -6.83 -3.74 12.11
N ALA A 168 -5.87 -3.07 12.75
CA ALA A 168 -5.24 -3.57 13.97
C ALA A 168 -6.23 -3.67 15.14
N ILE A 169 -7.13 -2.68 15.29
CA ILE A 169 -8.19 -2.69 16.30
C ILE A 169 -9.19 -3.81 16.01
N LEU A 170 -9.71 -3.92 14.79
CA LEU A 170 -10.65 -4.98 14.39
C LEU A 170 -10.03 -6.36 14.54
N ALA A 171 -8.75 -6.53 14.20
CA ALA A 171 -8.05 -7.79 14.42
C ALA A 171 -8.02 -8.14 15.91
N ARG A 172 -7.69 -7.16 16.77
CA ARG A 172 -7.73 -7.34 18.21
C ARG A 172 -9.13 -7.70 18.72
N THR A 173 -10.18 -7.01 18.28
CA THR A 173 -11.52 -7.17 18.85
C THR A 173 -12.29 -8.36 18.26
N LEU A 174 -12.11 -8.66 16.97
CA LEU A 174 -12.93 -9.64 16.24
C LEU A 174 -12.24 -10.98 16.01
N LEU A 175 -10.90 -11.00 15.89
CA LEU A 175 -10.15 -12.19 15.48
C LEU A 175 -9.44 -12.91 16.64
N GLN A 176 -9.39 -12.32 17.83
CA GLN A 176 -8.85 -12.98 19.03
C GLN A 176 -9.49 -14.35 19.31
N SER A 177 -10.72 -14.60 18.83
CA SER A 177 -11.47 -15.83 19.10
C SER A 177 -11.84 -16.64 17.83
N ARG A 178 -11.44 -16.22 16.61
CA ARG A 178 -11.98 -16.81 15.35
C ARG A 178 -10.94 -17.04 14.24
N PRO A 179 -10.23 -18.18 14.25
CA PRO A 179 -9.21 -18.52 13.26
C PRO A 179 -9.69 -18.64 11.81
N GLY A 180 -10.94 -19.06 11.60
CA GLY A 180 -11.52 -19.19 10.26
C GLY A 180 -11.71 -17.84 9.55
N ALA A 181 -12.09 -16.80 10.30
CA ALA A 181 -12.28 -15.45 9.75
C ALA A 181 -10.96 -14.83 9.28
N ALA A 182 -9.85 -15.07 10.01
CA ALA A 182 -8.52 -14.63 9.60
C ALA A 182 -8.09 -15.25 8.25
N ARG A 183 -8.37 -16.54 8.04
CA ARG A 183 -8.07 -17.24 6.78
C ARG A 183 -8.91 -16.72 5.61
N LEU A 184 -10.20 -16.43 5.84
CA LEU A 184 -11.10 -15.89 4.82
C LEU A 184 -10.63 -14.51 4.37
N VAL A 185 -10.29 -13.63 5.32
CA VAL A 185 -9.75 -12.30 5.00
C VAL A 185 -8.47 -12.42 4.19
N THR A 186 -7.52 -13.29 4.57
CA THR A 186 -6.29 -13.51 3.79
C THR A 186 -6.59 -14.00 2.37
N LEU A 187 -7.57 -14.89 2.19
CA LEU A 187 -7.96 -15.41 0.88
C LEU A 187 -8.57 -14.31 -0.02
N THR A 188 -9.57 -13.57 0.47
CA THR A 188 -10.24 -12.53 -0.32
C THR A 188 -9.29 -11.43 -0.75
N SER A 189 -8.34 -11.09 0.12
CA SER A 189 -7.23 -10.15 -0.16
C SER A 189 -6.42 -10.56 -1.38
N GLY A 190 -5.99 -11.82 -1.42
CA GLY A 190 -5.21 -12.34 -2.54
C GLY A 190 -5.97 -12.29 -3.87
N VAL A 191 -7.27 -12.58 -3.87
CA VAL A 191 -8.12 -12.52 -5.08
C VAL A 191 -8.19 -11.09 -5.62
N VAL A 192 -8.51 -10.11 -4.77
CA VAL A 192 -8.65 -8.70 -5.19
C VAL A 192 -7.36 -8.18 -5.81
N MET A 193 -6.21 -8.50 -5.23
CA MET A 193 -4.90 -8.10 -5.76
C MET A 193 -4.61 -8.66 -7.16
N VAL A 194 -4.97 -9.92 -7.42
CA VAL A 194 -4.82 -10.54 -8.75
C VAL A 194 -5.72 -9.85 -9.77
N VAL A 195 -6.99 -9.58 -9.42
CA VAL A 195 -7.95 -8.93 -10.32
C VAL A 195 -7.50 -7.52 -10.70
N LEU A 196 -7.08 -6.70 -9.72
CA LEU A 196 -6.57 -5.37 -10.00
C LEU A 196 -5.31 -5.40 -10.88
N GLY A 197 -4.36 -6.30 -10.57
CA GLY A 197 -3.15 -6.46 -11.38
C GLY A 197 -3.48 -6.84 -12.84
N ALA A 198 -4.43 -7.75 -13.05
CA ALA A 198 -4.87 -8.13 -14.39
C ALA A 198 -5.56 -6.98 -15.14
N ALA A 199 -6.39 -6.19 -14.47
CA ALA A 199 -7.07 -5.04 -15.07
C ALA A 199 -6.08 -3.96 -15.54
N LEU A 200 -5.09 -3.62 -14.72
CA LEU A 200 -4.04 -2.66 -15.06
C LEU A 200 -3.18 -3.13 -16.25
N LEU A 201 -2.91 -4.44 -16.33
CA LEU A 201 -2.22 -5.05 -17.46
C LEU A 201 -3.06 -4.95 -18.75
N ALA A 202 -4.36 -5.24 -18.67
CA ALA A 202 -5.26 -5.14 -19.80
C ALA A 202 -5.36 -3.71 -20.33
N GLU A 203 -5.47 -2.72 -19.44
CA GLU A 203 -5.57 -1.31 -19.79
C GLU A 203 -4.32 -0.78 -20.50
N GLN A 204 -3.12 -1.23 -20.12
CA GLN A 204 -1.87 -0.84 -20.78
C GLN A 204 -1.63 -1.59 -22.11
N LEU A 205 -2.12 -2.82 -22.24
CA LEU A 205 -1.89 -3.64 -23.44
C LEU A 205 -2.94 -3.42 -24.54
N LEU A 206 -4.21 -3.11 -24.19
CA LEU A 206 -5.27 -2.87 -25.19
C LEU A 206 -4.92 -1.77 -26.21
N PRO A 207 -4.39 -0.60 -25.81
CA PRO A 207 -3.99 0.45 -26.73
C PRO A 207 -2.87 0.01 -27.68
N LEU A 208 -1.93 -0.80 -27.20
CA LEU A 208 -0.84 -1.35 -28.02
C LEU A 208 -1.31 -2.40 -29.03
N LEU A 209 -2.38 -3.13 -28.70
CA LEU A 209 -2.98 -4.16 -29.57
C LEU A 209 -3.98 -3.59 -30.58
N THR A 210 -4.52 -2.40 -30.33
CA THR A 210 -5.48 -1.72 -31.21
C THR A 210 -4.83 -0.68 -32.14
N THR A 211 -3.55 -0.36 -31.90
CA THR A 211 -2.73 0.53 -32.75
C THR A 211 -1.72 -0.23 -33.64
N ALA A 212 -1.69 -1.57 -33.54
CA ALA A 212 -0.93 -2.49 -34.38
C ALA A 212 -1.83 -3.13 -35.45
#